data_AF-A0A1S3SWI8-F1
#
_entry.id   AF-A0A1S3SWI8-F1
#
_cell.length_a   1.000
_cell.length_b   1.000
_cell.length_c   1.000
_cell.angle_alpha   90.00
_cell.angle_beta   90.00
_cell.angle_gamma   90.00
#
_symmetry.space_group_name_H-M   'P 1'
#
loop_
_entity.id
_entity.type
_entity.pdbx_description
1 polymer ?
#
loop_
_entity_poly.entity_id
_entity_poly.type
_entity_poly.pdbx_seq_one_letter_code
_entity_poly.pdbx_strand_id
1 'polypeptide(L)'
;MGCSHSKRKSKVKEEEKTVKEVNNSQDGEGKVLLEELNVGLETEKQLGQYEWQLKILREVLSASGTQEREGLLKDPTQGELCALVYNIIEKVKTETASDMTVFYGEKSQRTTEQHERQMEERQRIQSEERQRLTETHQAAEKVLKEEVEELTTELHVYNELKKRVDESTFKKDLQRNIQAHGSPGPFWEQEQESLLFVIEMKSERIQEQGNKLLQMQVLVEKNLSLEDQVINVLQQNEDLRVRIDNHQSLIQQLSKEHQDLQGTLDRQTGLCQRLTQEKEQLMFKLKHRDSCSAFPSFPIVSEISPS
;
A
#
# COMPACT_ATOMS: atom_id res chain seq x y z
N MET A 1 16.23 -3.90 36.91
CA MET A 1 16.28 -5.30 36.42
C MET A 1 17.50 -5.40 35.52
N GLY A 2 18.56 -6.14 35.77
CA GLY A 2 18.79 -7.27 36.66
C GLY A 2 19.61 -8.29 35.86
N CYS A 3 20.78 -8.67 36.39
CA CYS A 3 21.58 -9.86 36.05
C CYS A 3 22.34 -9.86 34.70
N SER A 4 23.53 -10.48 34.55
CA SER A 4 24.48 -11.07 35.49
C SER A 4 25.78 -11.43 34.75
N HIS A 5 26.85 -11.53 35.53
CA HIS A 5 28.21 -11.94 35.22
C HIS A 5 28.39 -13.28 34.49
N SER A 6 29.56 -13.47 33.85
CA SER A 6 30.35 -14.69 34.03
C SER A 6 31.85 -14.47 33.75
N LYS A 7 32.65 -14.64 34.82
CA LYS A 7 34.09 -14.88 34.79
C LYS A 7 34.36 -16.35 34.49
N ARG A 8 35.39 -16.68 33.72
CA ARG A 8 36.10 -17.97 33.81
C ARG A 8 37.61 -17.74 33.88
N LYS A 9 38.24 -18.59 34.69
CA LYS A 9 39.60 -18.51 35.24
C LYS A 9 40.18 -19.93 35.13
N SER A 10 41.40 -20.07 34.62
CA SER A 10 42.29 -21.26 34.70
C SER A 10 43.64 -20.80 34.16
N LYS A 11 44.77 -20.65 34.87
CA LYS A 11 45.49 -21.34 35.95
C LYS A 11 46.17 -22.68 35.57
N VAL A 12 47.50 -22.56 35.40
CA VAL A 12 48.64 -23.47 35.72
C VAL A 12 48.88 -24.70 34.84
N LYS A 13 50.11 -24.81 34.28
CA LYS A 13 51.14 -25.75 34.76
C LYS A 13 52.51 -25.56 34.08
N GLU A 14 53.52 -25.28 34.92
CA GLU A 14 54.92 -25.65 34.74
C GLU A 14 55.05 -27.18 34.68
N GLU A 15 55.91 -27.68 33.82
CA GLU A 15 56.66 -28.92 34.06
C GLU A 15 58.12 -28.71 33.64
N GLU A 16 58.97 -28.64 34.66
CA GLU A 16 60.41 -28.78 34.59
C GLU A 16 60.74 -30.28 34.71
N LYS A 17 61.58 -30.82 33.83
CA LYS A 17 62.18 -32.15 34.00
C LYS A 17 63.66 -32.10 33.62
N THR A 18 64.47 -32.36 34.63
CA THR A 18 65.91 -32.64 34.61
C THR A 18 66.18 -34.07 34.13
N VAL A 19 67.35 -34.32 33.53
CA VAL A 19 68.40 -35.27 33.99
C VAL A 19 69.52 -35.39 32.95
N LYS A 20 70.74 -35.52 33.50
CA LYS A 20 72.09 -35.58 32.93
C LYS A 20 72.47 -36.96 32.33
N GLU A 21 73.64 -36.93 31.67
CA GLU A 21 74.69 -37.98 31.46
C GLU A 21 74.91 -38.30 29.97
N VAL A 22 75.95 -37.78 29.32
CA VAL A 22 77.41 -38.05 29.38
C VAL A 22 77.82 -39.31 28.58
N ASN A 23 78.55 -39.02 27.50
CA ASN A 23 79.66 -39.73 26.85
C ASN A 23 79.47 -40.70 25.66
N ASN A 24 80.11 -40.24 24.56
CA ASN A 24 81.10 -40.93 23.70
C ASN A 24 80.63 -42.01 22.71
N SER A 25 80.67 -41.69 21.41
CA SER A 25 81.86 -41.81 20.53
C SER A 25 81.44 -42.01 19.07
N GLN A 26 82.12 -41.27 18.16
CA GLN A 26 82.56 -41.64 16.79
C GLN A 26 81.52 -42.25 15.84
N ASP A 27 81.40 -41.90 14.56
CA ASP A 27 82.25 -41.24 13.57
C ASP A 27 81.29 -40.98 12.38
N GLY A 28 81.53 -39.96 11.56
CA GLY A 28 81.00 -39.98 10.18
C GLY A 28 80.40 -38.68 9.64
N GLU A 29 81.21 -37.99 8.83
CA GLU A 29 80.79 -37.56 7.49
C GLU A 29 79.80 -36.39 7.35
N GLY A 30 80.25 -35.19 7.74
CA GLY A 30 80.62 -34.10 6.82
C GLY A 30 79.70 -33.60 5.68
N LYS A 31 78.52 -34.18 5.39
CA LYS A 31 77.61 -33.68 4.34
C LYS A 31 76.20 -33.35 4.79
N VAL A 32 75.70 -33.92 5.90
CA VAL A 32 74.41 -33.53 6.50
C VAL A 32 74.53 -32.19 7.26
N LEU A 33 75.71 -31.91 7.83
CA LEU A 33 75.98 -30.74 8.66
C LEU A 33 75.90 -29.40 7.91
N LEU A 34 76.25 -29.33 6.62
CA LEU A 34 76.27 -28.04 5.92
C LEU A 34 74.85 -27.61 5.52
N GLU A 35 73.99 -28.56 5.18
CA GLU A 35 72.60 -28.29 4.82
C GLU A 35 71.75 -28.04 6.08
N GLU A 36 71.98 -28.76 7.18
CA GLU A 36 71.35 -28.51 8.49
C GLU A 36 71.87 -27.24 9.18
N LEU A 37 73.18 -26.90 9.11
CA LEU A 37 73.66 -25.58 9.59
C LEU A 37 73.12 -24.45 8.74
N ASN A 38 73.00 -24.63 7.41
CA ASN A 38 72.50 -23.57 6.54
C ASN A 38 70.99 -23.35 6.76
N VAL A 39 70.22 -24.43 6.99
CA VAL A 39 68.82 -24.36 7.43
C VAL A 39 68.69 -23.76 8.84
N GLY A 40 69.59 -24.10 9.77
CA GLY A 40 69.66 -23.53 11.12
C GLY A 40 69.98 -22.02 11.12
N LEU A 41 70.95 -21.59 10.32
CA LEU A 41 71.33 -20.18 10.20
C LEU A 41 70.23 -19.36 9.52
N GLU A 42 69.54 -19.94 8.54
CA GLU A 42 68.42 -19.30 7.86
C GLU A 42 67.20 -19.19 8.78
N THR A 43 66.91 -20.23 9.57
CA THR A 43 65.82 -20.19 10.57
C THR A 43 66.09 -19.23 11.73
N GLU A 44 67.35 -19.08 12.18
CA GLU A 44 67.73 -18.09 13.20
C GLU A 44 67.64 -16.65 12.67
N LYS A 45 68.00 -16.42 11.40
CA LYS A 45 67.77 -15.13 10.72
C LYS A 45 66.28 -14.82 10.58
N GLN A 46 65.46 -15.82 10.20
CA GLN A 46 64.01 -15.68 10.13
C GLN A 46 63.40 -15.39 11.50
N LEU A 47 63.84 -16.10 12.55
CA LEU A 47 63.37 -15.86 13.92
C LEU A 47 63.73 -14.45 14.40
N GLY A 48 64.96 -14.00 14.15
CA GLY A 48 65.39 -12.63 14.45
C GLY A 48 64.58 -11.57 13.68
N GLN A 49 64.19 -11.84 12.43
CA GLN A 49 63.29 -10.98 11.68
C GLN A 49 61.88 -10.92 12.31
N TYR A 50 61.32 -12.06 12.73
CA TYR A 50 60.02 -12.09 13.40
C TYR A 50 60.04 -11.41 14.77
N GLU A 51 61.09 -11.61 15.57
CA GLU A 51 61.26 -10.93 16.85
C GLU A 51 61.37 -9.42 16.69
N TRP A 52 62.11 -8.98 15.68
CA TRP A 52 62.25 -7.56 15.34
C TRP A 52 60.92 -6.96 14.86
N GLN A 53 60.17 -7.66 14.00
CA GLN A 53 58.82 -7.26 13.57
C GLN A 53 57.86 -7.15 14.77
N LEU A 54 57.91 -8.11 15.71
CA LEU A 54 57.07 -8.09 16.92
C LEU A 54 57.41 -6.93 17.86
N LYS A 55 58.68 -6.54 17.94
CA LYS A 55 59.12 -5.39 18.75
C LYS A 55 58.56 -4.09 18.20
N ILE A 56 58.65 -3.89 16.89
CA ILE A 56 58.09 -2.74 16.18
C ILE A 56 56.57 -2.66 16.37
N LEU A 57 55.86 -3.78 16.16
CA LEU A 57 54.40 -3.79 16.34
C LEU A 57 53.98 -3.45 17.77
N ARG A 58 54.73 -3.89 18.77
CA ARG A 58 54.48 -3.50 20.17
C ARG A 58 54.67 -2.00 20.39
N GLU A 59 55.69 -1.40 19.79
CA GLU A 59 55.92 0.04 19.86
C GLU A 59 54.78 0.81 19.17
N VAL A 60 54.31 0.37 18.00
CA VAL A 60 53.13 0.93 17.31
C VAL A 60 51.87 0.82 18.18
N LEU A 61 51.61 -0.34 18.78
CA LEU A 61 50.44 -0.52 19.65
C LEU A 61 50.53 0.31 20.95
N SER A 62 51.75 0.59 21.42
CA SER A 62 52.01 1.38 22.63
C SER A 62 52.00 2.89 22.39
N ALA A 63 52.20 3.34 21.14
CA ALA A 63 52.15 4.75 20.77
C ALA A 63 50.76 5.35 21.05
N SER A 64 50.72 6.62 21.45
CA SER A 64 49.50 7.24 22.01
C SER A 64 48.65 7.95 20.94
N GLY A 65 49.30 8.48 19.89
CA GLY A 65 48.65 9.22 18.81
C GLY A 65 48.51 8.44 17.50
N THR A 66 47.45 8.73 16.74
CA THR A 66 47.27 8.20 15.37
C THR A 66 48.41 8.59 14.45
N GLN A 67 48.92 9.81 14.57
CA GLN A 67 50.03 10.32 13.77
C GLN A 67 51.38 9.71 14.15
N GLU A 68 51.60 9.41 15.44
CA GLU A 68 52.79 8.70 15.93
C GLU A 68 52.82 7.26 15.40
N ARG A 69 51.68 6.55 15.48
CA ARG A 69 51.51 5.20 14.94
C ARG A 69 51.75 5.13 13.44
N GLU A 70 51.26 6.14 12.72
CA GLU A 70 51.38 6.24 11.27
C GLU A 70 52.82 6.52 10.83
N GLY A 71 53.56 7.35 11.57
CA GLY A 71 54.99 7.61 11.33
C GLY A 71 55.86 6.37 11.47
N LEU A 72 55.61 5.56 12.52
CA LEU A 72 56.33 4.31 12.75
C LEU A 72 56.04 3.24 11.67
N LEU A 73 54.81 3.21 11.15
CA LEU A 73 54.39 2.25 10.12
C LEU A 73 54.78 2.65 8.68
N LYS A 74 55.06 3.94 8.43
CA LYS A 74 55.47 4.47 7.11
C LYS A 74 56.95 4.24 6.79
N ASP A 75 57.77 3.90 7.77
CA ASP A 75 59.21 3.73 7.59
C ASP A 75 59.51 2.47 6.74
N PRO A 76 60.12 2.61 5.55
CA PRO A 76 60.35 1.50 4.61
C PRO A 76 61.35 0.46 5.13
N THR A 77 62.05 0.73 6.23
CA THR A 77 62.96 -0.23 6.84
C THR A 77 62.23 -1.32 7.64
N GLN A 78 60.97 -1.10 8.02
CA GLN A 78 60.16 -1.87 8.99
C GLN A 78 59.63 -3.25 8.49
N GLY A 79 59.90 -3.62 7.23
CA GLY A 79 59.52 -4.92 6.65
C GLY A 79 58.07 -5.03 6.13
N GLU A 80 57.78 -6.13 5.42
CA GLU A 80 56.51 -6.35 4.68
C GLU A 80 55.25 -6.34 5.57
N LEU A 81 55.37 -6.84 6.80
CA LEU A 81 54.26 -6.97 7.73
C LEU A 81 53.77 -5.60 8.25
N CYS A 82 54.68 -4.66 8.50
CA CYS A 82 54.34 -3.29 8.88
C CYS A 82 53.68 -2.53 7.73
N ALA A 83 54.13 -2.75 6.49
CA ALA A 83 53.49 -2.20 5.29
C ALA A 83 52.06 -2.76 5.11
N LEU A 84 51.83 -4.05 5.38
CA LEU A 84 50.49 -4.64 5.34
C LEU A 84 49.56 -4.02 6.40
N VAL A 85 50.04 -3.87 7.64
CA VAL A 85 49.27 -3.24 8.73
C VAL A 85 48.94 -1.78 8.40
N TYR A 86 49.90 -1.03 7.86
CA TYR A 86 49.69 0.34 7.38
C TYR A 86 48.58 0.40 6.33
N ASN A 87 48.65 -0.47 5.31
CA ASN A 87 47.65 -0.54 4.24
C ASN A 87 46.26 -0.91 4.74
N ILE A 88 46.14 -1.83 5.70
CA ILE A 88 44.86 -2.18 6.34
C ILE A 88 44.31 -0.98 7.11
N ILE A 89 45.15 -0.28 7.88
CA ILE A 89 44.73 0.91 8.64
C ILE A 89 44.27 2.02 7.69
N GLU A 90 45.01 2.30 6.61
CA GLU A 90 44.61 3.29 5.60
C GLU A 90 43.33 2.88 4.88
N LYS A 91 43.17 1.60 4.55
CA LYS A 91 41.93 1.09 3.95
C LYS A 91 40.74 1.24 4.89
N VAL A 92 40.89 0.87 6.16
CA VAL A 92 39.83 1.04 7.17
C VAL A 92 39.52 2.52 7.39
N LYS A 93 40.54 3.39 7.45
CA LYS A 93 40.33 4.85 7.59
C LYS A 93 39.57 5.41 6.39
N THR A 94 39.97 5.05 5.17
CA THR A 94 39.31 5.54 3.94
C THR A 94 37.90 5.00 3.82
N GLU A 95 37.66 3.71 4.06
CA GLU A 95 36.34 3.08 4.09
C GLU A 95 35.44 3.69 5.17
N THR A 96 35.94 3.86 6.40
CA THR A 96 35.19 4.51 7.49
C THR A 96 34.87 5.97 7.15
N ALA A 97 35.79 6.71 6.54
CA ALA A 97 35.55 8.10 6.11
C ALA A 97 34.53 8.18 4.97
N SER A 98 34.61 7.26 4.00
CA SER A 98 33.63 7.12 2.93
C SER A 98 32.24 6.77 3.48
N ASP A 99 32.13 5.77 4.35
CA ASP A 99 30.87 5.37 4.99
C ASP A 99 30.27 6.51 5.81
N MET A 100 31.09 7.23 6.57
CA MET A 100 30.66 8.38 7.35
C MET A 100 30.14 9.51 6.45
N THR A 101 30.82 9.75 5.32
CA THR A 101 30.43 10.77 4.34
C THR A 101 29.11 10.40 3.67
N VAL A 102 28.94 9.14 3.26
CA VAL A 102 27.69 8.63 2.68
C VAL A 102 26.56 8.72 3.71
N PHE A 103 26.79 8.27 4.95
CA PHE A 103 25.79 8.33 6.02
C PHE A 103 25.31 9.76 6.32
N TYR A 104 26.23 10.72 6.44
CA TYR A 104 25.85 12.12 6.66
C TYR A 104 25.19 12.74 5.42
N GLY A 105 25.63 12.37 4.22
CA GLY A 105 24.99 12.78 2.96
C GLY A 105 23.54 12.31 2.90
N GLU A 106 23.29 11.01 3.11
CA GLU A 106 21.94 10.44 3.16
C GLU A 106 21.09 11.05 4.28
N LYS A 107 21.66 11.25 5.48
CA LYS A 107 20.93 11.87 6.59
C LYS A 107 20.54 13.31 6.28
N SER A 108 21.44 14.08 5.66
CA SER A 108 21.17 15.43 5.18
C SER A 108 20.04 15.42 4.15
N GLN A 109 20.16 14.57 3.14
CA GLN A 109 19.17 14.44 2.06
C GLN A 109 17.79 14.02 2.59
N ARG A 110 17.70 13.01 3.46
CA ARG A 110 16.43 12.60 4.08
C ARG A 110 15.79 13.75 4.85
N THR A 111 16.62 14.53 5.56
CA THR A 111 16.13 15.69 6.33
C THR A 111 15.62 16.76 5.39
N THR A 112 16.35 17.12 4.33
CA THR A 112 15.91 18.14 3.36
C THR A 112 14.63 17.72 2.64
N GLU A 113 14.55 16.48 2.17
CA GLU A 113 13.35 15.96 1.52
C GLU A 113 12.14 15.93 2.48
N GLN A 114 12.34 15.57 3.75
CA GLN A 114 11.26 15.61 4.74
C GLN A 114 10.77 17.04 4.98
N HIS A 115 11.69 18.01 5.09
CA HIS A 115 11.31 19.43 5.24
C HIS A 115 10.58 19.93 4.00
N GLU A 116 11.05 19.60 2.80
CA GLU A 116 10.40 19.96 1.53
C GLU A 116 8.98 19.39 1.46
N ARG A 117 8.79 18.09 1.73
CA ARG A 117 7.47 17.47 1.80
C ARG A 117 6.55 18.15 2.82
N GLN A 118 7.06 18.52 3.98
CA GLN A 118 6.27 19.25 4.99
C GLN A 118 5.92 20.67 4.55
N MET A 119 6.76 21.33 3.76
CA MET A 119 6.50 22.67 3.22
C MET A 119 5.46 22.61 2.12
N GLU A 120 5.57 21.66 1.19
CA GLU A 120 4.58 21.42 0.14
C GLU A 120 3.21 21.08 0.73
N GLU A 121 3.16 20.18 1.72
CA GLU A 121 1.91 19.82 2.39
C GLU A 121 1.29 21.02 3.13
N ARG A 122 2.10 21.85 3.81
CA ARG A 122 1.60 23.09 4.42
C ARG A 122 1.05 24.05 3.39
N GLN A 123 1.72 24.22 2.26
CA GLN A 123 1.25 25.09 1.18
C GLN A 123 -0.04 24.56 0.57
N ARG A 124 -0.15 23.25 0.36
CA ARG A 124 -1.37 22.58 -0.14
C ARG A 124 -2.54 22.82 0.81
N ILE A 125 -2.37 22.53 2.10
CA ILE A 125 -3.39 22.77 3.13
C ILE A 125 -3.79 24.24 3.16
N GLN A 126 -2.82 25.16 3.15
CA GLN A 126 -3.09 26.60 3.14
C GLN A 126 -3.89 27.03 1.90
N SER A 127 -3.56 26.50 0.72
CA SER A 127 -4.30 26.80 -0.52
C SER A 127 -5.73 26.27 -0.47
N GLU A 128 -5.92 25.06 0.05
CA GLU A 128 -7.24 24.42 0.18
C GLU A 128 -8.10 25.14 1.23
N GLU A 129 -7.53 25.51 2.37
CA GLU A 129 -8.22 26.28 3.40
C GLU A 129 -8.62 27.66 2.88
N ARG A 130 -7.70 28.35 2.18
CA ARG A 130 -8.00 29.63 1.54
C ARG A 130 -9.12 29.49 0.52
N GLN A 131 -9.10 28.45 -0.32
CA GLN A 131 -10.14 28.20 -1.30
C GLN A 131 -11.50 27.96 -0.61
N ARG A 132 -11.57 27.07 0.38
CA ARG A 132 -12.79 26.84 1.17
C ARG A 132 -13.30 28.11 1.82
N LEU A 133 -12.42 28.92 2.39
CA LEU A 133 -12.80 30.17 3.03
C LEU A 133 -13.36 31.15 2.00
N THR A 134 -12.77 31.26 0.82
CA THR A 134 -13.31 32.11 -0.26
C THR A 134 -14.65 31.60 -0.78
N GLU A 135 -14.83 30.30 -0.96
CA GLU A 135 -16.08 29.70 -1.42
C GLU A 135 -17.21 29.91 -0.40
N THR A 136 -16.94 29.65 0.89
CA THR A 136 -17.91 29.88 1.97
C THR A 136 -18.26 31.36 2.13
N HIS A 137 -17.28 32.25 2.00
CA HIS A 137 -17.52 33.70 2.01
C HIS A 137 -18.38 34.14 0.84
N GLN A 138 -18.07 33.71 -0.40
CA GLN A 138 -18.86 34.05 -1.59
C GLN A 138 -20.28 33.49 -1.51
N ALA A 139 -20.46 32.28 -0.99
CA ALA A 139 -21.78 31.70 -0.76
C ALA A 139 -22.60 32.53 0.24
N ALA A 140 -22.00 32.90 1.38
CA ALA A 140 -22.66 33.75 2.38
C ALA A 140 -22.96 35.15 1.82
N GLU A 141 -22.04 35.75 1.07
CA GLU A 141 -22.23 37.04 0.41
C GLU A 141 -23.38 36.99 -0.60
N LYS A 142 -23.48 35.91 -1.37
CA LYS A 142 -24.59 35.71 -2.32
C LYS A 142 -25.93 35.61 -1.60
N VAL A 143 -26.02 34.81 -0.54
CA VAL A 143 -27.26 34.69 0.27
C VAL A 143 -27.67 36.04 0.84
N LEU A 144 -26.73 36.79 1.42
CA LEU A 144 -27.01 38.11 1.97
C LEU A 144 -27.42 39.12 0.89
N LYS A 145 -26.84 39.04 -0.32
CA LYS A 145 -27.26 39.87 -1.45
C LYS A 145 -28.69 39.57 -1.89
N GLU A 146 -29.03 38.29 -2.02
CA GLU A 146 -30.39 37.84 -2.35
C GLU A 146 -31.40 38.33 -1.29
N GLU A 147 -31.07 38.23 0.00
CA GLU A 147 -31.94 38.69 1.09
C GLU A 147 -32.09 40.22 1.13
N VAL A 148 -31.01 40.96 0.86
CA VAL A 148 -31.08 42.44 0.73
C VAL A 148 -31.94 42.84 -0.47
N GLU A 149 -31.82 42.15 -1.60
CA GLU A 149 -32.66 42.40 -2.78
C GLU A 149 -34.13 42.12 -2.47
N GLU A 150 -34.45 40.99 -1.84
CA GLU A 150 -35.81 40.64 -1.40
C GLU A 150 -36.39 41.73 -0.48
N LEU A 151 -35.68 42.07 0.60
CA LEU A 151 -36.12 43.13 1.52
C LEU A 151 -36.26 44.50 0.84
N THR A 152 -35.40 44.80 -0.14
CA THR A 152 -35.50 46.04 -0.91
C THR A 152 -36.77 46.05 -1.77
N THR A 153 -37.13 44.92 -2.38
CA THR A 153 -38.40 44.82 -3.13
C THR A 153 -39.61 44.91 -2.21
N GLU A 154 -39.58 44.27 -1.04
CA GLU A 154 -40.67 44.35 -0.06
C GLU A 154 -40.84 45.78 0.46
N LEU A 155 -39.73 46.46 0.80
CA LEU A 155 -39.75 47.88 1.17
C LEU A 155 -40.28 48.76 0.04
N HIS A 156 -39.95 48.46 -1.21
CA HIS A 156 -40.50 49.20 -2.35
C HIS A 156 -42.02 49.01 -2.45
N VAL A 157 -42.52 47.77 -2.36
CA VAL A 157 -43.97 47.48 -2.37
C VAL A 157 -44.68 48.17 -1.21
N TYR A 158 -44.13 48.10 0.00
CA TYR A 158 -44.68 48.77 1.18
C TYR A 158 -44.74 50.29 0.99
N ASN A 159 -43.68 50.91 0.47
CA ASN A 159 -43.65 52.34 0.21
C ASN A 159 -44.67 52.76 -0.86
N GLU A 160 -44.83 51.98 -1.93
CA GLU A 160 -45.84 52.23 -2.95
C GLU A 160 -47.26 52.05 -2.42
N LEU A 161 -47.49 51.07 -1.55
CA LEU A 161 -48.77 50.90 -0.86
C LEU A 161 -49.06 52.10 0.05
N LYS A 162 -48.08 52.53 0.83
CA LYS A 162 -48.19 53.69 1.71
C LYS A 162 -48.51 54.97 0.92
N LYS A 163 -47.80 55.23 -0.18
CA LYS A 163 -48.11 56.34 -1.09
C LYS A 163 -49.54 56.26 -1.62
N ARG A 164 -49.97 55.09 -2.10
CA ARG A 164 -51.34 54.90 -2.58
C ARG A 164 -52.39 55.17 -1.50
N VAL A 165 -52.11 54.81 -0.25
CA VAL A 165 -52.99 55.11 0.90
C VAL A 165 -53.01 56.61 1.20
N ASP A 166 -51.84 57.27 1.20
CA ASP A 166 -51.71 58.72 1.46
C ASP A 166 -52.35 59.57 0.36
N GLU A 167 -52.20 59.15 -0.90
CA GLU A 167 -52.80 59.76 -2.10
C GLU A 167 -54.29 59.40 -2.24
N SER A 168 -54.76 58.37 -1.54
CA SER A 168 -56.15 57.94 -1.62
C SER A 168 -57.08 59.06 -1.13
N THR A 169 -57.85 59.60 -2.07
CA THR A 169 -58.93 60.54 -1.75
C THR A 169 -60.10 59.84 -1.09
N PHE A 170 -60.13 58.50 -1.04
CA PHE A 170 -61.24 57.70 -0.55
C PHE A 170 -61.78 58.18 0.80
N LYS A 171 -60.91 58.43 1.79
CA LYS A 171 -61.36 58.91 3.11
C LYS A 171 -61.99 60.30 3.04
N LYS A 172 -61.42 61.19 2.22
CA LYS A 172 -61.93 62.56 2.02
C LYS A 172 -63.24 62.55 1.23
N ASP A 173 -63.33 61.72 0.19
CA ASP A 173 -64.50 61.56 -0.66
C ASP A 173 -65.65 60.91 0.10
N LEU A 174 -65.36 59.88 0.90
CA LEU A 174 -66.32 59.26 1.82
C LEU A 174 -66.85 60.30 2.81
N GLN A 175 -65.98 61.08 3.44
CA GLN A 175 -66.40 62.12 4.37
C GLN A 175 -67.19 63.25 3.69
N ARG A 176 -66.81 63.65 2.47
CA ARG A 176 -67.53 64.64 1.66
C ARG A 176 -68.90 64.12 1.21
N ASN A 177 -68.98 62.85 0.82
CA ASN A 177 -70.22 62.19 0.45
C ASN A 177 -71.18 62.14 1.65
N ILE A 178 -70.66 61.78 2.83
CA ILE A 178 -71.41 61.79 4.09
C ILE A 178 -71.90 63.20 4.45
N GLN A 179 -71.10 64.23 4.20
CA GLN A 179 -71.51 65.63 4.43
C GLN A 179 -72.55 66.11 3.40
N ALA A 180 -72.42 65.70 2.13
CA ALA A 180 -73.27 66.16 1.03
C ALA A 180 -74.62 65.43 0.96
N HIS A 181 -74.65 64.16 1.33
CA HIS A 181 -75.81 63.27 1.19
C HIS A 181 -76.34 62.76 2.53
N GLY A 182 -75.73 63.16 3.65
CA GLY A 182 -76.01 62.63 4.99
C GLY A 182 -75.20 61.36 5.27
N SER A 183 -75.27 60.84 6.51
CA SER A 183 -74.70 59.51 6.81
C SER A 183 -75.18 58.50 5.76
N PRO A 184 -74.36 57.50 5.38
CA PRO A 184 -74.79 56.49 4.44
C PRO A 184 -76.13 55.97 4.96
N GLY A 185 -77.20 56.20 4.21
CA GLY A 185 -78.52 55.80 4.66
C GLY A 185 -78.57 54.27 4.80
N PRO A 186 -79.65 53.72 5.37
CA PRO A 186 -79.81 52.28 5.59
C PRO A 186 -79.54 51.43 4.33
N PHE A 187 -79.77 51.98 3.14
CA PHE A 187 -79.46 51.35 1.86
C PHE A 187 -77.96 51.05 1.65
N TRP A 188 -77.06 51.99 1.97
CA TRP A 188 -75.63 51.81 1.75
C TRP A 188 -74.98 50.92 2.81
N GLU A 189 -75.49 50.97 4.04
CA GLU A 189 -75.11 50.03 5.09
C GLU A 189 -75.51 48.60 4.69
N GLN A 190 -76.72 48.42 4.17
CA GLN A 190 -77.19 47.13 3.65
C GLN A 190 -76.36 46.63 2.44
N GLU A 191 -76.00 47.51 1.52
CA GLU A 191 -75.14 47.14 0.38
C GLU A 191 -73.73 46.74 0.85
N GLN A 192 -73.18 47.46 1.84
CA GLN A 192 -71.88 47.12 2.42
C GLN A 192 -71.90 45.77 3.15
N GLU A 193 -72.97 45.47 3.89
CA GLU A 193 -73.19 44.16 4.51
C GLU A 193 -73.34 43.04 3.46
N SER A 194 -74.06 43.29 2.37
CA SER A 194 -74.19 42.37 1.24
C SER A 194 -72.83 42.05 0.59
N LEU A 195 -72.01 43.08 0.35
CA LEU A 195 -70.66 42.90 -0.20
C LEU A 195 -69.73 42.16 0.76
N LEU A 196 -69.83 42.41 2.07
CA LEU A 196 -69.07 41.68 3.07
C LEU A 196 -69.39 40.18 3.01
N PHE A 197 -70.67 39.81 2.91
CA PHE A 197 -71.08 38.41 2.77
C PHE A 197 -70.50 37.76 1.51
N VAL A 198 -70.50 38.46 0.37
CA VAL A 198 -69.89 37.93 -0.87
C VAL A 198 -68.38 37.74 -0.72
N ILE A 199 -67.69 38.65 -0.02
CA ILE A 199 -66.25 38.54 0.26
C ILE A 199 -65.97 37.34 1.16
N GLU A 200 -66.76 37.15 2.23
CA GLU A 200 -66.65 36.00 3.13
C GLU A 200 -66.84 34.70 2.36
N MET A 201 -67.92 34.57 1.58
CA MET A 201 -68.16 33.40 0.72
C MET A 201 -67.01 33.12 -0.25
N LYS A 202 -66.45 34.17 -0.88
CA LYS A 202 -65.30 34.00 -1.78
C LYS A 202 -64.04 33.58 -1.03
N SER A 203 -63.84 34.10 0.18
CA SER A 203 -62.70 33.78 1.02
C SER A 203 -62.74 32.32 1.48
N GLU A 204 -63.91 31.84 1.91
CA GLU A 204 -64.15 30.43 2.25
C GLU A 204 -63.86 29.51 1.05
N ARG A 205 -64.37 29.86 -0.14
CA ARG A 205 -64.11 29.08 -1.36
C ARG A 205 -62.62 29.03 -1.73
N ILE A 206 -61.89 30.12 -1.55
CA ILE A 206 -60.44 30.16 -1.76
C ILE A 206 -59.73 29.25 -0.75
N GLN A 207 -60.14 29.27 0.52
CA GLN A 207 -59.59 28.39 1.55
C GLN A 207 -59.85 26.90 1.25
N GLU A 208 -61.07 26.55 0.81
CA GLU A 208 -61.40 25.19 0.37
C GLU A 208 -60.52 24.73 -0.80
N GLN A 209 -60.32 25.60 -1.79
CA GLN A 209 -59.41 25.32 -2.91
C GLN A 209 -57.97 25.15 -2.44
N GLY A 210 -57.51 25.97 -1.48
CA GLY A 210 -56.19 25.83 -0.86
C GLY A 210 -56.01 24.48 -0.16
N ASN A 211 -57.00 24.05 0.61
CA ASN A 211 -56.98 22.72 1.25
C ASN A 211 -56.93 21.58 0.22
N LYS A 212 -57.65 21.71 -0.89
CA LYS A 212 -57.62 20.72 -1.98
C LYS A 212 -56.26 20.66 -2.67
N LEU A 213 -55.62 21.81 -2.90
CA LEU A 213 -54.27 21.88 -3.45
C LEU A 213 -53.26 21.18 -2.53
N LEU A 214 -53.35 21.41 -1.21
CA LEU A 214 -52.47 20.75 -0.24
C LEU A 214 -52.63 19.22 -0.26
N GLN A 215 -53.87 18.73 -0.31
CA GLN A 215 -54.13 17.28 -0.45
C GLN A 215 -53.54 16.71 -1.74
N MET A 216 -53.65 17.46 -2.84
CA MET A 216 -53.07 17.06 -4.12
C MET A 216 -51.54 17.00 -4.06
N GLN A 217 -50.90 17.96 -3.37
CA GLN A 217 -49.45 17.97 -3.17
C GLN A 217 -48.97 16.72 -2.40
N VAL A 218 -49.66 16.35 -1.32
CA VAL A 218 -49.37 15.12 -0.56
C VAL A 218 -49.53 13.87 -1.43
N LEU A 219 -50.51 13.84 -2.33
CA LEU A 219 -50.68 12.72 -3.27
C LEU A 219 -49.54 12.65 -4.29
N VAL A 220 -49.06 13.80 -4.79
CA VAL A 220 -47.91 13.86 -5.69
C VAL A 220 -46.65 13.33 -5.01
N GLU A 221 -46.37 13.75 -3.78
CA GLU A 221 -45.22 13.26 -2.99
C GLU A 221 -45.27 11.74 -2.78
N LYS A 222 -46.46 11.21 -2.44
CA LYS A 222 -46.65 9.76 -2.32
C LYS A 222 -46.44 9.05 -3.64
N ASN A 223 -46.90 9.62 -4.75
CA ASN A 223 -46.70 9.03 -6.07
C ASN A 223 -45.22 8.95 -6.43
N LEU A 224 -44.46 10.05 -6.22
CA LEU A 224 -43.01 10.06 -6.43
C LEU A 224 -42.30 8.98 -5.59
N SER A 225 -42.68 8.83 -4.31
CA SER A 225 -42.11 7.78 -3.46
C SER A 225 -42.43 6.36 -3.96
N LEU A 226 -43.61 6.15 -4.54
CA LEU A 226 -43.98 4.87 -5.15
C LEU A 226 -43.21 4.63 -6.45
N GLU A 227 -42.99 5.65 -7.27
CA GLU A 227 -42.17 5.58 -8.48
C GLU A 227 -40.73 5.17 -8.14
N ASP A 228 -40.13 5.76 -7.10
CA ASP A 228 -38.80 5.39 -6.60
C ASP A 228 -38.75 3.93 -6.12
N GLN A 229 -39.80 3.47 -5.40
CA GLN A 229 -39.89 2.07 -4.97
C GLN A 229 -39.98 1.11 -6.16
N VAL A 230 -40.74 1.46 -7.20
CA VAL A 230 -40.85 0.67 -8.43
C VAL A 230 -39.48 0.56 -9.11
N ILE A 231 -38.76 1.67 -9.24
CA ILE A 231 -37.41 1.68 -9.83
C ILE A 231 -36.46 0.78 -9.05
N ASN A 232 -36.45 0.87 -7.72
CA ASN A 232 -35.61 0.03 -6.86
C ASN A 232 -35.93 -1.46 -7.03
N VAL A 233 -37.21 -1.82 -7.06
CA VAL A 233 -37.63 -3.22 -7.27
C VAL A 233 -37.23 -3.72 -8.66
N LEU A 234 -37.35 -2.89 -9.70
CA LEU A 234 -36.90 -3.25 -11.04
C LEU A 234 -35.38 -3.47 -11.11
N GLN A 235 -34.59 -2.61 -10.47
CA GLN A 235 -33.14 -2.78 -10.37
C GLN A 235 -32.77 -4.08 -9.65
N GLN A 236 -33.38 -4.37 -8.50
CA GLN A 236 -33.17 -5.63 -7.77
C GLN A 236 -33.54 -6.86 -8.61
N ASN A 237 -34.59 -6.76 -9.43
CA ASN A 237 -34.99 -7.82 -10.34
C ASN A 237 -33.93 -8.08 -11.42
N GLU A 238 -33.35 -7.02 -11.98
CA GLU A 238 -32.28 -7.12 -12.97
C GLU A 238 -31.01 -7.73 -12.36
N ASP A 239 -30.62 -7.30 -11.15
CA ASP A 239 -29.50 -7.90 -10.43
C ASP A 239 -29.69 -9.40 -10.16
N LEU A 240 -30.93 -9.81 -9.87
CA LEU A 240 -31.28 -11.22 -9.73
C LEU A 240 -31.20 -11.97 -11.06
N ARG A 241 -31.66 -11.38 -12.16
CA ARG A 241 -31.53 -11.97 -13.52
C ARG A 241 -30.07 -12.20 -13.89
N VAL A 242 -29.22 -11.18 -13.72
CA VAL A 242 -27.78 -11.29 -13.99
C VAL A 242 -27.14 -12.40 -13.13
N ARG A 243 -27.52 -12.52 -11.85
CA ARG A 243 -27.04 -13.63 -11.00
C ARG A 243 -27.50 -15.00 -11.49
N ILE A 244 -28.76 -15.12 -11.93
CA ILE A 244 -29.28 -16.37 -12.50
C ILE A 244 -28.49 -16.74 -13.77
N ASP A 245 -28.25 -15.80 -14.67
CA ASP A 245 -27.51 -16.05 -15.92
C ASP A 245 -26.06 -16.49 -15.65
N ASN A 246 -25.40 -15.91 -14.64
CA ASN A 246 -24.08 -16.33 -14.18
C ASN A 246 -24.09 -17.76 -13.63
N HIS A 247 -25.06 -18.10 -12.78
CA HIS A 247 -25.20 -19.46 -12.25
C HIS A 247 -25.53 -20.45 -13.36
N GLN A 248 -26.37 -20.08 -14.33
CA GLN A 248 -26.69 -20.92 -15.48
C GLN A 248 -25.44 -21.19 -16.34
N SER A 249 -24.61 -20.18 -16.56
CA SER A 249 -23.32 -20.31 -17.27
C SER A 249 -22.36 -21.25 -16.53
N LEU A 250 -22.27 -21.12 -15.21
CA LEU A 250 -21.47 -22.03 -14.38
C LEU A 250 -21.98 -23.48 -14.44
N ILE A 251 -23.30 -23.69 -14.37
CA ILE A 251 -23.90 -25.02 -14.51
C ILE A 251 -23.57 -25.63 -15.87
N GLN A 252 -23.66 -24.85 -16.95
CA GLN A 252 -23.29 -25.31 -18.30
C GLN A 252 -21.80 -25.70 -18.38
N GLN A 253 -20.91 -24.90 -17.79
CA GLN A 253 -19.48 -25.20 -17.74
C GLN A 253 -19.20 -26.50 -16.96
N LEU A 254 -19.73 -26.64 -15.74
CA LEU A 254 -19.55 -27.84 -14.92
C LEU A 254 -20.14 -29.08 -15.61
N SER A 255 -21.27 -28.93 -16.30
CA SER A 255 -21.87 -30.03 -17.08
C SER A 255 -20.97 -30.48 -18.23
N LYS A 256 -20.31 -29.53 -18.91
CA LYS A 256 -19.33 -29.83 -19.95
C LYS A 256 -18.10 -30.53 -19.38
N GLU A 257 -17.52 -30.02 -18.29
CA GLU A 257 -16.38 -30.66 -17.61
C GLU A 257 -16.72 -32.08 -17.14
N HIS A 258 -17.93 -32.28 -16.61
CA HIS A 258 -18.42 -33.61 -16.22
C HIS A 258 -18.50 -34.56 -17.42
N GLN A 259 -19.05 -34.10 -18.55
CA GLN A 259 -19.11 -34.90 -19.78
C GLN A 259 -17.72 -35.24 -20.33
N ASP A 260 -16.78 -34.30 -20.29
CA ASP A 260 -15.40 -34.51 -20.74
C ASP A 260 -14.67 -35.56 -19.86
N LEU A 261 -14.83 -35.47 -18.53
CA LEU A 261 -14.30 -36.43 -17.57
C LEU A 261 -14.92 -37.82 -17.71
N GLN A 262 -16.24 -37.90 -17.93
CA GLN A 262 -16.89 -39.19 -18.22
C GLN A 262 -16.30 -39.81 -19.50
N GLY A 263 -16.09 -39.00 -20.53
CA GLY A 263 -15.46 -39.45 -21.78
C GLY A 263 -14.02 -39.94 -21.60
N THR A 264 -13.22 -39.34 -20.73
CA THR A 264 -11.85 -39.83 -20.45
C THR A 264 -11.88 -41.12 -19.64
N LEU A 265 -12.77 -41.22 -18.64
CA LEU A 265 -12.98 -42.44 -17.85
C LEU A 265 -13.40 -43.62 -18.73
N ASP A 266 -14.34 -43.43 -19.65
CA ASP A 266 -14.80 -44.48 -20.56
C ASP A 266 -13.66 -44.96 -21.48
N ARG A 267 -12.83 -44.04 -22.00
CA ARG A 267 -11.64 -44.38 -22.81
C ARG A 267 -10.61 -45.17 -22.00
N GLN A 268 -10.32 -44.76 -20.76
CA GLN A 268 -9.37 -45.45 -19.89
C GLN A 268 -9.89 -46.85 -19.52
N THR A 269 -11.18 -46.97 -19.21
CA THR A 269 -11.83 -48.25 -18.92
C THR A 269 -11.73 -49.20 -20.12
N GLY A 270 -11.96 -48.70 -21.34
CA GLY A 270 -11.78 -49.48 -22.57
C GLY A 270 -10.32 -49.91 -22.82
N LEU A 271 -9.34 -49.05 -22.49
CA LEU A 271 -7.92 -49.43 -22.55
C LEU A 271 -7.56 -50.51 -21.52
N CYS A 272 -8.02 -50.38 -20.29
CA CYS A 272 -7.80 -51.37 -19.23
C CYS A 272 -8.40 -52.74 -19.60
N GLN A 273 -9.61 -52.76 -20.18
CA GLN A 273 -10.23 -54.01 -20.66
C GLN A 273 -9.38 -54.66 -21.76
N ARG A 274 -8.90 -53.89 -22.75
CA ARG A 274 -8.01 -54.41 -23.81
C ARG A 274 -6.70 -54.97 -23.26
N LEU A 275 -6.02 -54.24 -22.38
CA LEU A 275 -4.80 -54.72 -21.73
C LEU A 275 -5.04 -55.98 -20.89
N THR A 276 -6.20 -56.09 -20.25
CA THR A 276 -6.59 -57.29 -19.48
C THR A 276 -6.76 -58.48 -20.42
N GLN A 277 -7.45 -58.29 -21.55
CA GLN A 277 -7.60 -59.33 -22.59
C GLN A 277 -6.25 -59.74 -23.19
N GLU A 278 -5.37 -58.79 -23.53
CA GLU A 278 -4.01 -59.07 -24.02
C GLU A 278 -3.18 -59.82 -22.98
N LYS A 279 -3.25 -59.41 -21.71
CA LYS A 279 -2.60 -60.12 -20.60
C LYS A 279 -3.09 -61.57 -20.50
N GLU A 280 -4.40 -61.80 -20.56
CA GLU A 280 -4.98 -63.14 -20.55
C GLU A 280 -4.51 -63.98 -21.74
N GLN A 281 -4.47 -63.40 -22.95
CA GLN A 281 -3.95 -64.05 -24.15
C GLN A 281 -2.46 -64.40 -24.03
N LEU A 282 -1.65 -63.50 -23.49
CA LEU A 282 -0.22 -63.75 -23.26
C LEU A 282 0.02 -64.82 -22.18
N MET A 283 -0.74 -64.78 -21.08
CA MET A 283 -0.71 -65.83 -20.05
C MET A 283 -1.11 -67.19 -20.61
N PHE A 284 -2.12 -67.22 -21.49
CA PHE A 284 -2.50 -68.43 -22.21
C PHE A 284 -1.33 -68.93 -23.07
N LYS A 285 -0.72 -68.07 -23.90
CA LYS A 285 0.45 -68.45 -24.71
C LYS A 285 1.64 -68.96 -23.86
N LEU A 286 1.92 -68.33 -22.72
CA LEU A 286 3.01 -68.72 -21.83
C LEU A 286 2.77 -70.11 -21.21
N LYS A 287 1.56 -70.38 -20.72
CA LYS A 287 1.18 -71.69 -20.15
C LYS A 287 1.21 -72.82 -21.17
N HIS A 288 1.02 -72.52 -22.45
CA HIS A 288 1.00 -73.50 -23.54
C HIS A 288 2.28 -73.45 -24.41
N ARG A 289 3.33 -72.76 -23.95
CA ARG A 289 4.61 -72.57 -24.68
C ARG A 289 5.37 -73.89 -24.91
N ASP A 290 5.19 -74.87 -24.03
CA ASP A 290 5.84 -76.19 -24.14
C ASP A 290 5.07 -77.18 -25.05
N SER A 291 3.99 -76.74 -25.72
CA SER A 291 3.20 -77.57 -26.65
C SER A 291 3.33 -77.19 -28.13
N CYS A 292 4.14 -76.20 -28.50
CA CYS A 292 4.35 -75.83 -29.90
C CYS A 292 5.81 -75.45 -30.20
N SER A 293 6.66 -76.47 -30.33
CA SER A 293 7.96 -76.39 -31.01
C SER A 293 7.75 -76.62 -32.52
N ALA A 294 7.88 -75.56 -33.31
CA ALA A 294 8.34 -75.60 -34.70
C ALA A 294 8.66 -74.17 -35.16
N PHE A 295 9.95 -73.84 -35.24
CA PHE A 295 10.45 -72.64 -35.92
C PHE A 295 10.17 -72.72 -37.44
N PRO A 296 10.23 -71.59 -38.17
CA PRO A 296 11.50 -71.27 -38.83
C PRO A 296 11.90 -69.78 -38.76
N SER A 297 13.19 -69.58 -39.03
CA SER A 297 14.02 -68.38 -39.02
C SER A 297 13.80 -67.36 -40.16
N PHE A 298 13.86 -66.06 -39.79
CA PHE A 298 14.46 -64.86 -40.45
C PHE A 298 13.87 -64.33 -41.79
N PRO A 299 13.87 -63.00 -42.10
CA PRO A 299 15.08 -62.16 -42.16
C PRO A 299 15.04 -60.73 -41.58
N ILE A 300 16.26 -60.22 -41.37
CA ILE A 300 16.68 -58.83 -41.15
C ILE A 300 16.19 -57.94 -42.29
N VAL A 301 15.65 -56.76 -41.97
CA VAL A 301 15.67 -55.58 -42.87
C VAL A 301 16.02 -54.34 -42.04
N SER A 302 17.04 -53.63 -42.51
CA SER A 302 17.68 -52.47 -41.90
C SER A 302 16.80 -51.22 -41.81
N GLU A 303 17.00 -50.50 -40.71
CA GLU A 303 17.20 -49.05 -40.57
C GLU A 303 16.90 -48.15 -41.80
N ILE A 304 15.96 -47.21 -41.65
CA ILE A 304 16.05 -45.81 -42.12
C ILE A 304 15.17 -44.95 -41.18
N SER A 305 15.78 -44.05 -40.40
CA SER A 305 15.15 -42.78 -39.98
C SER A 305 15.35 -41.76 -41.12
N PRO A 306 14.47 -40.77 -41.32
CA PRO A 306 14.67 -39.51 -40.58
C PRO A 306 13.42 -38.65 -40.29
N SER A 307 13.66 -37.71 -39.36
CA SER A 307 12.98 -36.45 -39.03
C SER A 307 11.71 -36.51 -38.18
#